data_AF-A0A7K6NLS7-F1
#
_entry.id   AF-A0A7K6NLS7-F1
#
_cell.length_a   1.000
_cell.length_b   1.000
_cell.length_c   1.000
_cell.angle_alpha   90.00
_cell.angle_beta   90.00
_cell.angle_gamma   90.00
#
_symmetry.space_group_name_H-M   'P 1'
#
loop_
_entity.id
_entity.type
_entity.pdbx_description
1 polymer ?
#
loop_
_entity_poly.entity_id
_entity_poly.type
_entity_poly.pdbx_seq_one_letter_code
_entity_poly.pdbx_strand_id
1 'polypeptide(L)'
;VGNSSELTCNHKSQNIIVLTWKISPKAGGHCSLGYRADQNETNRTNCSDSMNWKFRPDWDPTLEIQQVKIAHEGNYTCEVAGPEGNFHREYHLTVLVPPTLTLYCDDQGNPVCKAAAGKPAAQISWVPERNSTPSEEDHGNGTVTVFSKFTAYNTKAPNSICIVSHPAGNWSKSIAC
;
A
#
# COMPACT_ATOMS: atom_id res chain seq x y z
N VAL A 1 -4.32 0.33 0.82
CA VAL A 1 -4.91 -0.02 2.15
C VAL A 1 -6.39 -0.33 1.96
N GLY A 2 -6.97 -1.22 2.76
CA GLY A 2 -8.40 -1.53 2.77
C GLY A 2 -8.83 -2.67 1.85
N ASN A 3 -8.19 -2.85 0.70
CA ASN A 3 -8.45 -3.99 -0.19
C ASN A 3 -7.79 -5.28 0.32
N SER A 4 -8.28 -6.44 -0.16
CA SER A 4 -7.59 -7.72 0.00
C SER A 4 -6.40 -7.82 -0.97
N SER A 5 -5.38 -8.56 -0.59
CA SER A 5 -4.21 -8.86 -1.42
C SER A 5 -3.90 -10.36 -1.37
N GLU A 6 -3.47 -10.92 -2.49
CA GLU A 6 -3.21 -12.34 -2.66
C GLU A 6 -1.78 -12.57 -3.14
N LEU A 7 -1.06 -13.47 -2.48
CA LEU A 7 0.31 -13.84 -2.82
C LEU A 7 0.33 -15.33 -3.16
N THR A 8 0.50 -15.65 -4.44
CA THR A 8 0.46 -17.04 -4.93
C THR A 8 1.83 -17.70 -4.89
N CYS A 9 1.94 -18.82 -4.20
CA CYS A 9 3.12 -19.65 -4.30
C CYS A 9 3.08 -20.44 -5.62
N ASN A 10 3.90 -20.05 -6.60
CA ASN A 10 3.81 -20.52 -8.00
C ASN A 10 4.35 -21.94 -8.22
N HIS A 11 3.88 -22.88 -7.42
CA HIS A 11 4.06 -24.31 -7.58
C HIS A 11 2.70 -24.89 -7.98
N LYS A 12 2.68 -25.81 -8.95
CA LYS A 12 1.44 -26.55 -9.24
C LYS A 12 1.04 -27.27 -7.95
N SER A 13 -0.19 -27.09 -7.47
CA SER A 13 -0.65 -27.63 -6.17
C SER A 13 -0.63 -29.16 -6.06
N GLN A 14 -0.14 -29.86 -7.08
CA GLN A 14 0.02 -31.30 -7.11
C GLN A 14 1.31 -31.68 -6.35
N ASN A 15 1.17 -32.59 -5.39
CA ASN A 15 2.26 -33.21 -4.62
C ASN A 15 2.97 -32.29 -3.59
N ILE A 16 2.26 -31.28 -3.05
CA ILE A 16 2.75 -30.55 -1.88
C ILE A 16 2.70 -31.49 -0.66
N ILE A 17 3.82 -31.66 0.05
CA ILE A 17 3.87 -32.35 1.35
C ILE A 17 3.83 -31.31 2.46
N VAL A 18 4.69 -30.30 2.38
CA VAL A 18 4.76 -29.21 3.37
C VAL A 18 4.70 -27.87 2.64
N LEU A 19 3.91 -26.95 3.18
CA LEU A 19 3.82 -25.57 2.73
C LEU A 19 3.98 -24.65 3.94
N THR A 20 4.86 -23.67 3.83
CA THR A 20 5.11 -22.69 4.89
C THR A 20 5.16 -21.29 4.31
N TRP A 21 4.32 -20.39 4.81
CA TRP A 21 4.50 -18.95 4.67
C TRP A 21 5.24 -18.41 5.89
N LYS A 22 6.39 -17.78 5.65
CA LYS A 22 7.13 -16.97 6.61
C LYS A 22 6.85 -15.51 6.30
N ILE A 23 6.27 -14.81 7.27
CA ILE A 23 5.79 -13.44 7.11
C ILE A 23 6.61 -12.55 8.04
N SER A 24 7.29 -11.57 7.44
CA SER A 24 8.20 -10.65 8.12
C SER A 24 7.82 -9.21 7.80
N PRO A 25 6.82 -8.64 8.50
CA PRO A 25 6.45 -7.25 8.33
C PRO A 25 7.56 -6.32 8.82
N LYS A 26 7.64 -5.10 8.29
CA LYS A 26 8.59 -4.06 8.74
C LYS A 26 8.27 -3.57 10.15
N ALA A 27 7.00 -3.64 10.55
CA ALA A 27 6.51 -3.22 11.86
C ALA A 27 5.69 -4.34 12.51
N GLY A 28 5.98 -4.66 13.77
CA GLY A 28 5.36 -5.77 14.50
C GLY A 28 6.26 -7.00 14.54
N GLY A 29 5.67 -8.15 14.88
CA GLY A 29 6.37 -9.42 15.00
C GLY A 29 6.29 -10.27 13.73
N HIS A 30 7.26 -11.16 13.55
CA HIS A 30 7.22 -12.20 12.51
C HIS A 30 6.11 -13.20 12.81
N CYS A 31 5.51 -13.75 11.76
CA CYS A 31 4.45 -14.75 11.87
C CYS A 31 4.62 -15.83 10.79
N SER A 32 4.01 -17.00 10.99
CA SER A 32 4.05 -18.06 9.99
C SER A 32 2.76 -18.88 9.90
N LEU A 33 2.47 -19.36 8.70
CA LEU A 33 1.41 -20.33 8.41
C LEU A 33 2.05 -21.57 7.78
N GLY A 34 1.94 -22.71 8.45
CA GLY A 34 2.39 -24.01 7.99
C GLY A 34 1.20 -24.94 7.70
N TYR A 35 1.34 -25.76 6.67
CA TYR A 35 0.41 -26.83 6.33
C TYR A 35 1.19 -28.10 5.94
N ARG A 36 0.76 -29.23 6.48
CA ARG A 36 1.28 -30.57 6.17
C ARG A 36 0.17 -31.40 5.56
N ALA A 37 0.30 -31.72 4.27
CA ALA A 37 -0.73 -32.41 3.50
C ALA A 37 -0.80 -33.91 3.83
N ASP A 38 0.33 -34.53 4.18
CA ASP A 38 0.44 -35.94 4.56
C ASP A 38 -0.28 -36.27 5.88
N GLN A 39 -0.30 -35.32 6.80
CA GLN A 39 -0.98 -35.43 8.10
C GLN A 39 -2.30 -34.65 8.15
N ASN A 40 -2.59 -33.86 7.13
CA ASN A 40 -3.70 -32.92 7.10
C ASN A 40 -3.71 -31.97 8.33
N GLU A 41 -2.52 -31.50 8.71
CA GLU A 41 -2.32 -30.63 9.87
C GLU A 41 -1.96 -29.21 9.45
N THR A 42 -2.45 -28.23 10.22
CA THR A 42 -2.06 -26.83 10.07
C THR A 42 -1.32 -26.37 11.31
N ASN A 43 -0.33 -25.49 11.13
CA ASN A 43 0.41 -24.85 12.20
C ASN A 43 0.39 -23.34 11.98
N ARG A 44 -0.06 -22.57 12.98
CA ARG A 44 -0.16 -21.11 12.89
C ARG A 44 0.61 -20.48 14.04
N THR A 45 1.50 -19.54 13.72
CA THR A 45 2.26 -18.79 14.73
C THR A 45 2.06 -17.29 14.56
N ASN A 46 1.57 -16.61 15.59
CA ASN A 46 1.47 -15.14 15.72
C ASN A 46 0.71 -14.37 14.61
N CYS A 47 0.17 -15.04 13.59
CA CYS A 47 -0.50 -14.34 12.49
C CYS A 47 -1.90 -13.86 12.92
N SER A 48 -2.23 -12.61 12.58
CA SER A 48 -3.58 -12.04 12.69
C SER A 48 -4.57 -12.77 11.79
N ASP A 49 -5.81 -12.98 12.23
CA ASP A 49 -6.86 -13.68 11.45
C ASP A 49 -7.11 -13.08 10.06
N SER A 50 -6.77 -11.80 9.89
CA SER A 50 -6.77 -11.11 8.59
C SER A 50 -5.75 -11.67 7.59
N MET A 51 -4.85 -12.55 8.00
CA MET A 51 -3.88 -13.26 7.15
C MET A 51 -4.15 -14.76 7.23
N ASN A 52 -4.57 -15.35 6.11
CA ASN A 52 -4.91 -16.76 6.03
C ASN A 52 -4.74 -17.30 4.61
N TRP A 53 -4.86 -18.62 4.45
CA TRP A 53 -4.93 -19.24 3.13
C TRP A 53 -6.21 -18.84 2.42
N LYS A 54 -6.14 -18.57 1.11
CA LYS A 54 -7.33 -18.25 0.31
C LYS A 54 -8.25 -19.47 0.14
N PHE A 55 -7.64 -20.65 -0.06
CA PHE A 55 -8.33 -21.93 -0.14
C PHE A 55 -7.56 -22.97 0.67
N ARG A 56 -7.98 -24.24 0.57
CA ARG A 56 -7.24 -25.34 1.18
C ARG A 56 -5.84 -25.42 0.52
N PRO A 57 -4.74 -25.51 1.30
CA PRO A 57 -3.42 -25.20 0.75
C PRO A 57 -2.83 -26.29 -0.18
N ASP A 58 -3.40 -27.50 -0.17
CA ASP A 58 -3.17 -28.58 -1.15
C ASP A 58 -3.80 -28.29 -2.51
N TRP A 59 -4.78 -27.38 -2.59
CA TRP A 59 -5.42 -27.00 -3.85
C TRP A 59 -4.89 -25.67 -4.38
N ASP A 60 -4.65 -24.72 -3.48
CA ASP A 60 -4.09 -23.43 -3.82
C ASP A 60 -3.24 -22.91 -2.65
N PRO A 61 -1.90 -22.85 -2.81
CA PRO A 61 -1.00 -22.38 -1.77
C PRO A 61 -0.98 -20.84 -1.61
N THR A 62 -1.99 -20.14 -2.12
CA THR A 62 -2.11 -18.68 -2.06
C THR A 62 -2.41 -18.18 -0.64
N LEU A 63 -1.60 -17.23 -0.19
CA LEU A 63 -1.85 -16.43 1.01
C LEU A 63 -2.79 -15.27 0.67
N GLU A 64 -3.87 -15.11 1.43
CA GLU A 64 -4.74 -13.94 1.42
C GLU A 64 -4.45 -13.05 2.63
N ILE A 65 -4.37 -11.75 2.37
CA ILE A 65 -4.30 -10.68 3.38
C ILE A 65 -5.54 -9.82 3.21
N GLN A 66 -6.51 -9.97 4.11
CA GLN A 66 -7.73 -9.19 4.13
C GLN A 66 -7.50 -7.82 4.77
N GLN A 67 -8.19 -6.79 4.25
CA GLN A 67 -8.12 -5.42 4.74
C GLN A 67 -6.69 -4.93 4.96
N VAL A 68 -5.89 -4.87 3.89
CA VAL A 68 -4.46 -4.55 3.98
C VAL A 68 -4.21 -3.23 4.74
N LYS A 69 -3.37 -3.30 5.77
CA LYS A 69 -2.90 -2.16 6.59
C LYS A 69 -1.45 -1.84 6.27
N ILE A 70 -1.00 -0.64 6.62
CA ILE A 70 0.41 -0.22 6.45
C ILE A 70 1.36 -1.19 7.17
N ALA A 71 0.97 -1.69 8.34
CA ALA A 71 1.74 -2.66 9.11
C ALA A 71 1.97 -4.01 8.39
N HIS A 72 1.20 -4.34 7.35
CA HIS A 72 1.44 -5.55 6.56
C HIS A 72 2.59 -5.39 5.55
N GLU A 73 3.13 -4.19 5.36
CA GLU A 73 4.29 -3.97 4.50
C GLU A 73 5.52 -4.76 4.98
N GLY A 74 6.19 -5.48 4.10
CA GLY A 74 7.35 -6.29 4.45
C GLY A 74 7.61 -7.45 3.50
N ASN A 75 8.35 -8.44 3.99
CA ASN A 75 8.77 -9.60 3.22
C ASN A 75 7.90 -10.81 3.51
N TYR A 76 7.50 -11.51 2.46
CA TYR A 76 6.66 -12.70 2.51
C TYR A 76 7.34 -13.80 1.73
N THR A 77 7.68 -14.89 2.40
CA THR A 77 8.36 -16.03 1.78
C THR A 77 7.46 -17.24 1.85
N CYS A 78 7.17 -17.82 0.70
CA CYS A 78 6.57 -19.14 0.62
C CYS A 78 7.67 -20.19 0.45
N GLU A 79 7.57 -21.29 1.18
CA GLU A 79 8.40 -22.48 1.06
C GLU A 79 7.49 -23.69 0.86
N VAL A 80 7.73 -24.45 -0.21
CA VAL A 80 7.00 -25.67 -0.58
C VAL A 80 8.00 -26.81 -0.63
N ALA A 81 7.68 -27.92 0.01
CA ALA A 81 8.41 -29.17 -0.11
C ALA A 81 7.48 -30.24 -0.69
N GLY A 82 7.96 -30.95 -1.70
CA GLY A 82 7.28 -32.09 -2.31
C GLY A 82 8.28 -33.14 -2.78
N PRO A 83 7.81 -34.24 -3.41
CA PRO A 83 8.66 -35.30 -3.94
C PRO A 83 9.70 -34.81 -4.97
N GLU A 84 9.34 -33.76 -5.72
CA GLU A 84 10.18 -33.15 -6.77
C GLU A 84 11.27 -32.22 -6.19
N GLY A 85 11.27 -32.00 -4.88
CA GLY A 85 12.21 -31.13 -4.18
C GLY A 85 11.56 -29.97 -3.43
N ASN A 86 12.40 -29.02 -3.04
CA ASN A 86 12.02 -27.86 -2.26
C ASN A 86 12.06 -26.60 -3.13
N PHE A 87 11.00 -25.81 -3.09
CA PHE A 87 10.86 -24.57 -3.83
C PHE A 87 10.52 -23.45 -2.87
N HIS A 88 11.04 -22.26 -3.14
CA HIS A 88 10.64 -21.08 -2.39
C HIS A 88 10.39 -19.90 -3.32
N ARG A 89 9.58 -18.97 -2.83
CA ARG A 89 9.31 -17.70 -3.50
C ARG A 89 9.25 -16.58 -2.48
N GLU A 90 9.90 -15.48 -2.80
CA GLU A 90 9.92 -14.28 -1.97
C GLU A 90 9.13 -13.16 -2.63
N TYR A 91 8.41 -12.41 -1.79
CA TYR A 91 7.63 -11.24 -2.15
C TYR A 91 8.02 -10.08 -1.25
N HIS A 92 8.13 -8.89 -1.85
CA HIS A 92 8.18 -7.63 -1.11
C HIS A 92 6.84 -6.91 -1.26
N LEU A 93 6.02 -6.94 -0.22
CA LEU A 93 4.70 -6.30 -0.24
C LEU A 93 4.85 -4.82 0.13
N THR A 94 4.59 -3.92 -0.82
CA THR A 94 4.53 -2.47 -0.59
C THR A 94 3.08 -2.02 -0.43
N VAL A 95 2.79 -1.22 0.59
CA VAL A 95 1.43 -0.72 0.85
C VAL A 95 1.29 0.72 0.37
N LEU A 96 0.30 0.96 -0.49
CA LEU A 96 -0.10 2.29 -0.97
C LEU A 96 -1.28 2.84 -0.16
N VAL A 97 -1.24 4.13 0.15
CA VAL A 97 -2.33 4.90 0.77
C VAL A 97 -2.69 6.06 -0.16
N PRO A 98 -3.87 6.07 -0.81
CA PRO A 98 -4.32 7.20 -1.61
C PRO A 98 -4.45 8.47 -0.75
N PRO A 99 -3.90 9.63 -1.18
CA PRO A 99 -4.05 10.88 -0.45
C PRO A 99 -5.49 11.42 -0.52
N THR A 100 -5.89 12.18 0.50
CA THR A 100 -7.15 12.94 0.49
C THR A 100 -6.93 14.35 -0.07
N LEU A 101 -7.54 14.66 -1.21
CA LEU A 101 -7.40 15.95 -1.89
C LEU A 101 -8.36 17.01 -1.33
N THR A 102 -7.79 18.07 -0.77
CA THR A 102 -8.51 19.27 -0.31
C THR A 102 -7.96 20.52 -1.00
N LEU A 103 -8.86 21.37 -1.51
CA LEU A 103 -8.53 22.69 -2.07
C LEU A 103 -9.27 23.78 -1.28
N TYR A 104 -8.58 24.86 -0.94
CA TYR A 104 -9.15 26.01 -0.23
C TYR A 104 -8.35 27.29 -0.50
N CYS A 105 -8.91 28.46 -0.18
CA CYS A 105 -8.19 29.73 -0.22
C CYS A 105 -7.61 30.02 1.17
N ASP A 106 -6.35 30.46 1.25
CA ASP A 106 -5.78 30.93 2.51
C ASP A 106 -6.25 32.36 2.86
N ASP A 107 -5.84 32.86 4.03
CA ASP A 107 -6.21 34.19 4.54
C ASP A 107 -5.76 35.34 3.63
N GLN A 108 -4.81 35.08 2.73
CA GLN A 108 -4.29 36.04 1.75
C GLN A 108 -4.99 35.90 0.39
N GLY A 109 -6.01 35.06 0.28
CA GLY A 109 -6.74 34.79 -0.96
C GLY A 109 -5.95 33.96 -1.97
N ASN A 110 -4.93 33.22 -1.54
CA ASN A 110 -4.17 32.33 -2.43
C ASN A 110 -4.77 30.91 -2.40
N PRO A 111 -4.93 30.26 -3.57
CA PRO A 111 -5.29 28.85 -3.63
C PRO A 111 -4.26 27.96 -2.94
N VAL A 112 -4.71 27.05 -2.11
CA VAL A 112 -3.90 26.01 -1.45
C VAL A 112 -4.46 24.65 -1.83
N CYS A 113 -3.56 23.78 -2.27
CA CYS A 113 -3.85 22.38 -2.56
C CYS A 113 -3.17 21.49 -1.53
N LYS A 114 -3.94 20.62 -0.90
CA LYS A 114 -3.49 19.67 0.12
C LYS A 114 -3.78 18.25 -0.34
N ALA A 115 -2.73 17.42 -0.41
CA ALA A 115 -2.81 15.99 -0.59
C ALA A 115 -2.46 15.32 0.75
N ALA A 116 -3.49 14.98 1.54
CA ALA A 116 -3.32 14.52 2.92
C ALA A 116 -3.06 13.02 3.05
N ALA A 117 -2.09 12.66 3.90
CA ALA A 117 -1.78 11.31 4.33
C ALA A 117 -1.60 10.29 3.19
N GLY A 118 -0.90 10.68 2.12
CA GLY A 118 -0.54 9.78 1.02
C GLY A 118 0.65 8.88 1.35
N LYS A 119 0.69 7.67 0.80
CA LYS A 119 1.86 6.79 0.86
C LYS A 119 2.08 6.13 -0.52
N PRO A 120 3.17 6.45 -1.23
CA PRO A 120 4.20 7.45 -0.89
C PRO A 120 3.66 8.90 -0.95
N ALA A 121 4.52 9.89 -0.67
CA ALA A 121 4.17 11.30 -0.84
C ALA A 121 3.64 11.56 -2.27
N ALA A 122 2.53 12.30 -2.36
CA ALA A 122 1.92 12.64 -3.64
C ALA A 122 2.59 13.87 -4.25
N GLN A 123 2.65 13.94 -5.57
CA GLN A 123 3.18 15.10 -6.28
C GLN A 123 2.06 16.07 -6.59
N ILE A 124 2.26 17.35 -6.30
CA ILE A 124 1.30 18.41 -6.59
C ILE A 124 1.85 19.31 -7.70
N SER A 125 1.03 19.54 -8.72
CA SER A 125 1.29 20.53 -9.76
C SER A 125 0.07 21.43 -9.99
N TRP A 126 0.29 22.59 -10.59
CA TRP A 126 -0.74 23.60 -10.85
C TRP A 126 -0.89 23.89 -12.34
N VAL A 127 -2.10 24.24 -12.76
CA VAL A 127 -2.39 24.82 -14.07
C VAL A 127 -3.15 26.13 -13.86
N PRO A 128 -2.65 27.28 -14.37
CA PRO A 128 -1.40 27.45 -15.11
C PRO A 128 -0.16 27.14 -14.27
N GLU A 129 0.91 26.67 -14.93
CA GLU A 129 2.14 26.25 -14.25
C GLU A 129 2.76 27.39 -13.44
N ARG A 130 3.19 27.06 -12.22
CA ARG A 130 3.75 27.98 -11.25
C ARG A 130 4.85 27.30 -10.45
N ASN A 131 5.93 28.03 -10.22
CA ASN A 131 6.99 27.63 -9.30
C ASN A 131 6.49 27.78 -7.85
N SER A 132 5.76 26.78 -7.39
CA SER A 132 5.44 26.59 -5.97
C SER A 132 6.30 25.45 -5.44
N THR A 133 7.13 25.70 -4.44
CA THR A 133 7.80 24.62 -3.71
C THR A 133 6.78 23.98 -2.77
N PRO A 134 6.39 22.71 -2.96
CA PRO A 134 5.50 22.04 -2.03
C PRO A 134 6.17 21.90 -0.67
N SER A 135 5.40 22.03 0.40
CA SER A 135 5.82 21.66 1.75
C SER A 135 5.27 20.29 2.10
N GLU A 136 6.05 19.53 2.86
CA GLU A 136 5.70 18.16 3.27
C GLU A 136 5.66 18.05 4.80
N GLU A 137 4.72 17.26 5.29
CA GLU A 137 4.54 16.90 6.69
C GLU A 137 4.54 15.38 6.82
N ASP A 138 5.53 14.82 7.49
CA ASP A 138 5.63 13.39 7.79
C ASP A 138 4.84 13.04 9.06
N HIS A 139 4.01 11.98 8.99
CA HIS A 139 3.12 11.57 10.08
C HIS A 139 3.70 10.46 10.97
N GLY A 140 4.93 10.00 10.73
CA GLY A 140 5.62 8.94 11.46
C GLY A 140 5.10 7.52 11.22
N ASN A 141 3.88 7.38 10.68
CA ASN A 141 3.27 6.11 10.28
C ASN A 141 3.58 5.73 8.81
N GLY A 142 4.50 6.45 8.17
CA GLY A 142 4.88 6.26 6.77
C GLY A 142 3.95 6.95 5.75
N THR A 143 2.96 7.72 6.21
CA THR A 143 2.19 8.63 5.34
C THR A 143 2.75 10.05 5.39
N VAL A 144 2.61 10.77 4.28
CA VAL A 144 3.07 12.14 4.11
C VAL A 144 1.91 13.00 3.63
N THR A 145 1.76 14.18 4.21
CA THR A 145 0.86 15.21 3.69
C THR A 145 1.67 16.23 2.92
N VAL A 146 1.27 16.47 1.67
CA VAL A 146 1.92 17.47 0.81
C VAL A 146 0.97 18.66 0.64
N PHE A 147 1.49 19.86 0.79
CA PHE A 147 0.77 21.10 0.57
C PHE A 147 1.49 21.92 -0.50
N SER A 148 0.73 22.54 -1.38
CA SER A 148 1.26 23.51 -2.33
C SER A 148 0.37 24.74 -2.34
N LYS A 149 0.99 25.91 -2.25
CA LYS A 149 0.33 27.20 -2.32
C LYS A 149 0.56 27.84 -3.68
N PHE A 150 -0.52 28.22 -4.34
CA PHE A 150 -0.50 28.98 -5.57
C PHE A 150 -0.34 30.47 -5.23
N THR A 151 0.88 31.00 -5.31
CA THR A 151 1.15 32.42 -5.02
C THR A 151 0.77 33.29 -6.22
N ALA A 152 -0.34 34.04 -6.16
CA ALA A 152 -0.76 34.98 -7.20
C ALA A 152 -0.06 36.35 -7.05
N TYR A 153 0.70 36.81 -8.07
CA TYR A 153 1.35 38.12 -8.02
C TYR A 153 0.41 39.32 -8.24
N ASN A 154 -0.83 39.07 -8.71
CA ASN A 154 -1.83 40.10 -8.96
C ASN A 154 -3.17 39.72 -8.31
N THR A 155 -3.93 40.74 -7.91
CA THR A 155 -4.99 40.80 -6.90
C THR A 155 -6.26 39.94 -7.10
N LYS A 156 -6.23 38.95 -8.01
CA LYS A 156 -7.18 37.83 -8.09
C LYS A 156 -6.44 36.60 -8.60
N ALA A 157 -6.51 35.47 -7.90
CA ALA A 157 -5.98 34.23 -8.45
C ALA A 157 -6.92 33.77 -9.58
N PRO A 158 -6.41 33.53 -10.81
CA PRO A 158 -7.25 32.98 -11.87
C PRO A 158 -7.80 31.62 -11.45
N ASN A 159 -8.82 31.12 -12.15
CA ASN A 159 -9.29 29.75 -11.98
C ASN A 159 -8.10 28.79 -12.12
N SER A 160 -7.67 28.22 -11.00
CA SER A 160 -6.43 27.47 -10.86
C SER A 160 -6.78 26.01 -10.64
N ILE A 161 -6.17 25.12 -11.40
CA ILE A 161 -6.39 23.69 -11.30
C ILE A 161 -5.20 23.09 -10.57
N CYS A 162 -5.46 22.46 -9.43
CA CYS A 162 -4.47 21.60 -8.80
C CYS A 162 -4.58 20.19 -9.40
N ILE A 163 -3.44 19.59 -9.69
CA ILE A 163 -3.29 18.20 -10.10
C ILE A 163 -2.46 17.49 -9.04
N VAL A 164 -2.98 16.37 -8.53
CA VAL A 164 -2.30 15.50 -7.58
C VAL A 164 -2.02 14.17 -8.26
N SER A 165 -0.74 13.82 -8.36
CA SER A 165 -0.25 12.58 -8.94
C SER A 165 0.24 11.63 -7.85
N HIS A 166 -0.20 10.38 -7.89
CA HIS A 166 0.16 9.36 -6.91
C HIS A 166 0.11 7.96 -7.55
N PRO A 167 0.92 6.97 -7.10
CA PRO A 167 0.89 5.61 -7.66
C PRO A 167 -0.48 4.91 -7.56
N ALA A 168 -1.33 5.33 -6.62
CA ALA A 168 -2.68 4.80 -6.47
C ALA A 168 -3.74 5.51 -7.36
N GLY A 169 -3.37 6.57 -8.07
CA GLY A 169 -4.28 7.34 -8.93
C GLY A 169 -3.90 8.82 -9.04
N ASN A 170 -4.54 9.48 -10.01
CA ASN A 170 -4.37 10.91 -10.23
C ASN A 170 -5.70 11.63 -10.00
N TRP A 171 -5.65 12.80 -9.37
CA TRP A 171 -6.83 13.63 -9.08
C TRP A 171 -6.58 15.06 -9.51
N SER A 172 -7.64 15.77 -9.89
CA SER A 172 -7.56 17.20 -10.17
C SER A 172 -8.81 17.93 -9.67
N LYS A 173 -8.63 19.17 -9.22
CA LYS A 173 -9.73 20.06 -8.82
C LYS A 173 -9.37 21.51 -9.17
N SER A 174 -10.38 22.28 -9.57
CA SER A 174 -10.26 23.71 -9.83
C SER A 174 -10.76 24.54 -8.64
N ILE A 175 -10.14 25.69 -8.41
CA ILE A 175 -10.57 26.69 -7.43
C ILE A 175 -10.30 28.10 -7.96
N ALA A 176 -11.16 29.03 -7.58
CA ALA A 176 -10.97 30.46 -7.79
C ALA A 176 -10.99 31.17 -6.43
N CYS A 177 -9.98 32.01 -6.21
CA CYS A 177 -9.82 32.92 -5.07
C CYS A 177 -9.58 34.32 -5.68
#